data_AF-A0A7J4E559-F1
#
_entry.id   AF-A0A7J4E559-F1
#
_cell.length_a   1.000
_cell.length_b   1.000
_cell.length_c   1.000
_cell.angle_alpha   90.00
_cell.angle_beta   90.00
_cell.angle_gamma   90.00
#
_symmetry.space_group_name_H-M   'P 1'
#
loop_
_entity.id
_entity.type
_entity.pdbx_description
1 polymer ?
#
loop_
_entity_poly.entity_id
_entity_poly.type
_entity_poly.pdbx_seq_one_letter_code
_entity_poly.pdbx_strand_id
1 'polypeptide(L)'
;MIKDRLLRYIVYLRRGHSSYLAFLVSLANFLVIQYRLLIEYVPALSKIFESLSLFAVSFIAVYVPLVIVIGWLDVKRMTVPKEVEVNPYFYKPSAKEKIYWGYCFEVFKVLEELAKEKGLDVGKIKEARKEVEEWIKS
;
A
#
# COMPACT_ATOMS: atom_id res chain seq x y z
N MET A 1 23.89 -20.64 9.33
CA MET A 1 22.85 -20.99 10.33
C MET A 1 22.56 -19.88 11.34
N ILE A 2 23.49 -19.47 12.23
CA ILE A 2 23.21 -18.39 13.22
C ILE A 2 23.05 -17.02 12.54
N LYS A 3 23.92 -16.71 11.56
CA LYS A 3 23.83 -15.48 10.74
C LYS A 3 22.47 -15.37 10.04
N ASP A 4 21.96 -16.46 9.45
CA ASP A 4 20.67 -16.48 8.76
C ASP A 4 19.48 -16.23 9.70
N ARG A 5 19.56 -16.74 10.93
CA ARG A 5 18.55 -16.49 11.98
C ARG A 5 18.57 -15.03 12.44
N LEU A 6 19.76 -14.44 12.62
CA LEU A 6 19.89 -13.03 13.00
C LEU A 6 19.38 -12.10 11.90
N LEU A 7 19.74 -12.35 10.64
CA LEU A 7 19.24 -11.57 9.50
C LEU A 7 17.70 -11.63 9.42
N ARG A 8 17.11 -12.80 9.69
CA ARG A 8 15.65 -12.95 9.76
C ARG A 8 15.04 -12.07 10.87
N TYR A 9 15.61 -12.06 12.06
CA TYR A 9 15.12 -11.20 13.15
C TYR A 9 15.27 -9.71 12.84
N ILE A 10 16.36 -9.30 12.20
CA ILE A 10 16.54 -7.92 11.74
C ILE A 10 15.46 -7.54 10.74
N VAL A 11 15.11 -8.43 9.80
CA VAL A 11 14.01 -8.20 8.85
C VAL A 11 12.68 -8.07 9.58
N TYR A 12 12.38 -8.95 10.56
CA TYR A 12 11.16 -8.84 11.36
C TYR A 12 11.11 -7.55 12.17
N LEU A 13 12.22 -7.16 12.80
CA LEU A 13 12.33 -5.92 13.57
C LEU A 13 12.12 -4.70 12.67
N ARG A 14 12.83 -4.62 11.54
CA ARG A 14 12.69 -3.51 10.59
C ARG A 14 11.28 -3.42 10.05
N ARG A 15 10.68 -4.56 9.69
CA ARG A 15 9.29 -4.59 9.20
C ARG A 15 8.32 -4.11 10.28
N GLY A 16 8.39 -4.65 11.49
CA GLY A 16 7.50 -4.29 12.59
C GLY A 16 7.67 -2.84 13.03
N HIS A 17 8.92 -2.38 13.15
CA HIS A 17 9.22 -1.00 13.52
C HIS A 17 8.72 -0.01 12.46
N SER A 18 9.10 -0.18 11.19
CA SER A 18 8.70 0.76 10.13
C SER A 18 7.21 0.75 9.83
N SER A 19 6.53 -0.41 9.94
CA SER A 19 5.11 -0.50 9.55
C SER A 19 4.16 -0.07 10.66
N TYR A 20 4.53 -0.21 11.93
CA TYR A 20 3.59 -0.01 13.05
C TYR A 20 4.15 0.89 14.16
N LEU A 21 5.32 0.57 14.70
CA LEU A 21 5.83 1.25 15.90
C LEU A 21 6.32 2.68 15.62
N ALA A 22 6.95 2.92 14.46
CA ALA A 22 7.48 4.23 14.11
C ALA A 22 6.38 5.29 14.10
N PHE A 23 5.22 4.97 13.52
CA PHE A 23 4.05 5.83 13.55
C PHE A 23 3.56 6.08 14.98
N LEU A 24 3.36 5.03 15.78
CA LEU A 24 2.85 5.16 17.15
C LEU A 24 3.79 5.98 18.04
N VAL A 25 5.09 5.73 17.96
CA VAL A 25 6.11 6.47 18.72
C VAL A 25 6.18 7.92 18.27
N SER A 26 6.14 8.18 16.95
CA SER A 26 6.13 9.54 16.41
C SER A 26 4.87 10.29 16.82
N LEU A 27 3.70 9.67 16.76
CA LEU A 27 2.44 10.25 17.20
C LEU A 27 2.44 10.55 18.69
N ALA A 28 2.91 9.62 19.53
CA ALA A 28 3.03 9.83 20.97
C ALA A 28 3.97 11.00 21.29
N ASN A 29 5.15 11.03 20.66
CA ASN A 29 6.10 12.13 20.82
C ASN A 29 5.51 13.46 20.37
N PHE A 30 4.84 13.49 19.22
CA PHE A 30 4.15 14.69 18.73
C PHE A 30 3.11 15.18 19.73
N LEU A 31 2.25 14.30 20.23
CA LEU A 31 1.24 14.66 21.22
C LEU A 31 1.86 15.23 22.50
N VAL A 32 2.91 14.61 23.02
CA VAL A 32 3.61 15.08 24.22
C VAL A 32 4.26 16.45 23.97
N ILE A 33 5.00 16.61 22.88
CA ILE A 33 5.71 17.86 22.55
C ILE A 33 4.70 18.99 22.32
N GLN A 34 3.65 18.76 21.53
CA GLN A 34 2.63 19.78 21.27
C GLN A 34 1.88 20.14 22.55
N TYR A 35 1.58 19.17 23.40
CA TYR A 35 0.94 19.47 24.67
C TYR A 35 1.83 20.35 25.56
N ARG A 36 3.09 19.95 25.75
CA ARG A 36 4.03 20.68 26.62
C ARG A 36 4.41 22.05 26.09
N LEU A 37 4.63 22.18 24.78
CA LEU A 37 5.15 23.43 24.19
C LEU A 37 4.07 24.39 23.69
N LEU A 38 2.88 23.89 23.33
CA LEU A 38 1.81 24.72 22.79
C LEU A 38 0.62 24.80 23.76
N ILE A 39 0.07 23.66 24.16
CA ILE A 39 -1.18 23.62 24.94
C ILE A 39 -0.97 24.25 26.32
N GLU A 40 0.08 23.87 27.05
CA GLU A 40 0.37 24.42 28.39
C GLU A 40 0.73 25.91 28.34
N TYR A 41 1.37 26.39 27.27
CA TYR A 41 1.81 27.78 27.15
C TYR A 41 0.71 28.75 26.71
N VAL A 42 -0.32 28.27 25.99
CA VAL A 42 -1.42 29.13 25.52
C VAL A 42 -2.60 29.07 26.49
N PRO A 43 -2.92 30.15 27.23
CA PRO A 43 -3.92 30.11 28.31
C PRO A 43 -5.33 29.69 27.88
N ALA A 44 -5.70 29.93 26.61
CA ALA A 44 -6.99 29.50 26.08
C ALA A 44 -7.04 27.97 25.90
N LEU A 45 -5.94 27.36 25.41
CA LEU A 45 -5.88 25.93 25.17
C LEU A 45 -5.66 25.15 26.48
N SER A 46 -4.85 25.65 27.41
CA SER A 46 -4.63 25.00 28.71
C SER A 46 -5.90 24.91 29.56
N LYS A 47 -6.83 25.85 29.39
CA LYS A 47 -8.16 25.80 30.02
C LYS A 47 -9.10 24.76 29.41
N ILE A 48 -8.95 24.47 28.11
CA ILE A 48 -9.80 23.50 27.40
C ILE A 48 -9.24 22.08 27.60
N PHE A 49 -7.91 21.95 27.56
CA PHE A 49 -7.20 20.68 27.66
C PHE A 49 -6.34 20.65 28.91
N GLU A 50 -6.99 20.38 30.04
CA GLU A 50 -6.34 20.36 31.37
C GLU A 50 -5.37 19.19 31.57
N SER A 51 -5.46 18.16 30.74
CA SER A 51 -4.57 16.99 30.78
C SER A 51 -4.13 16.54 29.40
N LEU A 52 -2.93 15.95 29.34
CA LEU A 52 -2.39 15.33 28.13
C LEU A 52 -3.34 14.25 27.59
N SER A 53 -3.98 13.47 28.47
CA SER A 53 -4.93 12.42 28.06
C SER A 53 -6.15 13.00 27.35
N LEU A 54 -6.72 14.09 27.87
CA LEU A 54 -7.88 14.74 27.24
C LEU A 54 -7.53 15.33 25.88
N PHE A 55 -6.36 15.99 25.78
CA PHE A 55 -5.83 16.47 24.51
C PHE A 55 -5.62 15.32 23.52
N ALA A 56 -4.95 14.25 23.94
CA ALA A 56 -4.64 13.11 23.08
C ALA A 56 -5.90 12.43 22.53
N VAL A 57 -6.90 12.17 23.37
CA VAL A 57 -8.17 11.55 22.95
C VAL A 57 -8.91 12.46 21.97
N SER A 58 -9.01 13.76 22.29
CA SER A 58 -9.70 14.73 21.44
C SER A 58 -8.98 14.92 20.09
N PHE A 59 -7.66 14.99 20.12
CA PHE A 59 -6.83 15.08 18.91
C PHE A 59 -7.03 13.85 18.04
N ILE A 60 -6.93 12.63 18.59
CA ILE A 60 -7.10 11.39 17.83
C ILE A 60 -8.51 11.30 17.23
N ALA A 61 -9.54 11.70 17.99
CA ALA A 61 -10.93 11.69 17.55
C ALA A 61 -11.18 12.59 16.33
N VAL A 62 -10.43 13.69 16.18
CA VAL A 62 -10.53 14.61 15.01
C VAL A 62 -9.54 14.22 13.91
N TYR A 63 -8.31 13.90 14.29
CA TYR A 63 -7.20 13.60 13.38
C TYR A 63 -7.48 12.36 12.55
N VAL A 64 -7.99 11.27 13.15
CA VAL A 64 -8.23 10.02 12.42
C VAL A 64 -9.29 10.19 11.31
N PRO A 65 -10.49 10.73 11.58
CA PRO A 65 -11.46 10.99 10.51
C PRO A 65 -10.94 11.95 9.45
N LEU A 66 -10.23 13.02 9.86
CA LEU A 66 -9.69 14.01 8.93
C LEU A 66 -8.70 13.37 7.95
N VAL A 67 -7.73 12.58 8.46
CA VAL A 67 -6.74 11.90 7.63
C VAL A 67 -7.39 10.84 6.73
N ILE A 68 -8.43 10.14 7.20
CA ILE A 68 -9.20 9.23 6.35
C ILE A 68 -9.86 9.97 5.18
N VAL A 69 -10.49 11.13 5.44
CA VAL A 69 -11.13 11.93 4.39
C VAL A 69 -10.10 12.48 3.41
N ILE A 70 -8.98 13.02 3.90
CA ILE A 70 -7.89 13.53 3.07
C ILE A 70 -7.31 12.40 2.22
N GLY A 71 -7.01 11.24 2.81
CA GLY A 71 -6.48 10.08 2.09
C GLY A 71 -7.47 9.53 1.06
N TRP A 72 -8.77 9.52 1.38
CA TRP A 72 -9.80 9.14 0.42
C TRP A 72 -9.90 10.11 -0.75
N LEU A 73 -9.83 11.42 -0.48
CA LEU A 73 -9.77 12.45 -1.52
C LEU A 73 -8.51 12.30 -2.37
N ASP A 74 -7.38 11.98 -1.74
CA ASP A 74 -6.10 11.83 -2.41
C ASP A 74 -6.11 10.69 -3.42
N VAL A 75 -6.58 9.53 -2.96
CA VAL A 75 -6.78 8.33 -3.79
C VAL A 75 -7.74 8.59 -4.94
N LYS A 76 -8.85 9.30 -4.69
CA LYS A 76 -9.89 9.48 -5.72
C LYS A 76 -9.64 10.63 -6.68
N ARG A 77 -9.00 11.71 -6.23
CA ARG A 77 -9.04 13.00 -6.95
C ARG A 77 -7.73 13.77 -6.97
N MET A 78 -6.76 13.46 -6.11
CA MET A 78 -5.53 14.26 -6.02
C MET A 78 -4.33 13.50 -6.62
N THR A 79 -3.42 12.98 -5.80
CA THR A 79 -2.11 12.55 -6.31
C THR A 79 -2.18 11.20 -7.02
N VAL A 80 -2.91 10.21 -6.49
CA VAL A 80 -2.91 8.84 -7.02
C VAL A 80 -3.30 8.76 -8.51
N PRO A 81 -4.35 9.43 -9.02
CA PRO A 81 -4.65 9.45 -10.45
C PRO A 81 -3.49 9.99 -11.30
N LYS A 82 -2.72 10.95 -10.78
CA LYS A 82 -1.56 11.52 -11.46
C LYS A 82 -0.33 10.64 -11.32
N GLU A 83 -0.13 9.96 -10.19
CA GLU A 83 0.91 8.95 -10.05
C GLU A 83 0.71 7.83 -11.07
N VAL A 84 -0.53 7.40 -11.29
CA VAL A 84 -0.88 6.41 -12.32
C VAL A 84 -0.55 6.90 -13.72
N GLU A 85 -0.78 8.19 -14.01
CA GLU A 85 -0.47 8.79 -15.30
C GLU A 85 1.04 8.90 -15.56
N VAL A 86 1.82 9.33 -14.57
CA VAL A 86 3.27 9.57 -14.75
C VAL A 86 4.12 8.32 -14.58
N ASN A 87 3.64 7.32 -13.85
CA ASN A 87 4.37 6.08 -13.64
C ASN A 87 4.00 5.05 -14.71
N PRO A 88 4.91 4.75 -15.66
CA PRO A 88 4.61 3.86 -16.78
C PRO A 88 4.29 2.43 -16.33
N TYR A 89 4.70 2.01 -15.12
CA TYR A 89 4.49 0.64 -14.63
C TYR A 89 3.07 0.36 -14.14
N PHE A 90 2.17 1.34 -14.09
CA PHE A 90 0.74 1.05 -13.87
C PHE A 90 0.05 0.48 -15.11
N TYR A 91 0.57 0.78 -16.30
CA TYR A 91 0.00 0.32 -17.57
C TYR A 91 0.95 -0.59 -18.35
N LYS A 92 2.22 -0.68 -17.94
CA LYS A 92 3.21 -1.55 -18.55
C LYS A 92 3.69 -2.57 -17.54
N PRO A 93 3.78 -3.86 -17.91
CA PRO A 93 4.23 -4.87 -16.98
C PRO A 93 5.68 -4.63 -16.56
N SER A 94 5.92 -4.70 -15.26
CA SER A 94 7.26 -4.73 -14.69
C SER A 94 8.01 -6.01 -15.11
N ALA A 95 9.33 -6.03 -14.94
CA ALA A 95 10.15 -7.20 -15.30
C ALA A 95 9.67 -8.51 -14.63
N LYS A 96 9.21 -8.43 -13.38
CA LYS A 96 8.67 -9.59 -12.66
C LYS A 96 7.34 -10.07 -13.22
N GLU A 97 6.47 -9.13 -13.60
CA GLU A 97 5.18 -9.44 -14.20
C GLU A 97 5.34 -10.02 -15.61
N LYS A 98 6.31 -9.53 -16.40
CA LYS A 98 6.64 -10.13 -17.70
C LYS A 98 7.05 -11.60 -17.56
N ILE A 99 7.81 -11.96 -16.52
CA ILE A 99 8.18 -13.36 -16.25
C ILE A 99 6.95 -14.18 -15.87
N TYR A 100 6.16 -13.72 -14.90
CA TYR A 100 4.99 -14.46 -14.41
C TYR A 100 3.93 -14.66 -15.50
N TRP A 101 3.56 -13.59 -16.19
CA TRP A 101 2.61 -13.65 -17.31
C TRP A 101 3.16 -14.38 -18.52
N GLY A 102 4.49 -14.37 -18.71
CA GLY A 102 5.15 -15.22 -19.71
C GLY A 102 4.89 -16.71 -19.48
N TYR A 103 4.94 -17.17 -18.22
CA TYR A 103 4.53 -18.55 -17.90
C TYR A 103 3.04 -18.79 -18.18
N CYS A 104 2.17 -17.84 -17.83
CA CYS A 104 0.74 -17.96 -18.13
C CYS A 104 0.47 -18.04 -19.64
N PHE A 105 1.23 -17.31 -20.46
CA PHE A 105 1.11 -17.39 -21.92
C PHE A 105 1.42 -18.79 -22.46
N GLU A 106 2.49 -19.43 -21.99
CA GLU A 106 2.82 -20.81 -22.36
C GLU A 106 1.76 -21.80 -21.86
N VAL A 107 1.23 -21.59 -20.65
CA VAL A 107 0.10 -22.40 -20.13
C VAL A 107 -1.12 -22.27 -21.02
N PHE A 108 -1.48 -21.05 -21.47
CA PHE A 108 -2.60 -20.85 -22.37
C PHE A 108 -2.41 -21.57 -23.71
N LYS A 109 -1.19 -21.61 -24.24
CA LYS A 109 -0.88 -22.34 -25.47
C LYS A 109 -1.15 -23.84 -25.32
N VAL A 110 -0.71 -24.46 -24.22
CA VAL A 110 -0.96 -25.87 -23.93
C VAL A 110 -2.45 -26.14 -23.70
N LEU A 111 -3.13 -25.26 -22.96
CA LEU A 111 -4.58 -25.36 -22.74
C LEU A 111 -5.38 -25.26 -24.04
N GLU A 112 -4.94 -24.40 -24.97
CA GLU A 112 -5.56 -24.23 -26.28
C GLU A 112 -5.48 -25.53 -27.10
N GLU A 113 -4.32 -26.19 -27.10
CA GLU A 113 -4.11 -27.47 -27.78
C GLU A 113 -4.96 -28.58 -27.16
N LEU A 114 -4.96 -28.69 -25.83
CA LEU A 114 -5.77 -29.68 -25.11
C LEU A 114 -7.27 -29.48 -25.29
N ALA A 115 -7.73 -28.22 -25.34
CA ALA A 115 -9.13 -27.90 -25.59
C ALA A 115 -9.56 -28.34 -27.00
N LYS A 116 -8.70 -28.15 -28.02
CA LYS A 116 -8.94 -28.65 -29.38
C LYS A 116 -9.06 -30.17 -29.41
N GLU A 117 -8.14 -30.88 -28.73
CA GLU A 117 -8.18 -32.35 -28.66
C GLU A 117 -9.46 -32.87 -28.02
N LYS A 118 -9.96 -32.17 -26.99
CA LYS A 118 -11.19 -32.55 -26.27
C LYS A 118 -12.47 -32.04 -26.90
N GLY A 119 -12.41 -31.34 -28.04
CA GLY A 119 -13.58 -30.74 -28.69
C GLY A 119 -14.27 -29.65 -27.86
N LEU A 120 -13.53 -28.99 -26.98
CA LEU A 120 -14.03 -27.90 -26.13
C LEU A 120 -13.93 -26.56 -26.86
N ASP A 121 -14.74 -25.59 -26.44
CA ASP A 121 -14.66 -24.22 -26.97
C ASP A 121 -13.31 -23.58 -26.62
N VAL A 122 -12.64 -23.07 -27.65
CA VAL A 122 -11.29 -22.51 -27.58
C VAL A 122 -11.32 -20.97 -27.67
N GLY A 123 -12.49 -20.37 -27.97
CA GLY A 123 -12.61 -18.93 -28.22
C GLY A 123 -12.04 -18.09 -27.09
N LYS A 124 -12.48 -18.36 -25.86
CA LYS A 124 -12.04 -17.64 -24.65
C LYS A 124 -10.54 -17.81 -24.35
N ILE A 125 -9.98 -18.99 -24.61
CA ILE A 125 -8.55 -19.27 -24.35
C ILE A 125 -7.68 -18.50 -25.34
N LYS A 126 -8.08 -18.46 -26.62
CA LYS A 126 -7.38 -17.68 -27.64
C LYS A 126 -7.41 -16.19 -27.36
N GLU A 127 -8.56 -15.68 -26.94
CA GLU A 127 -8.72 -14.26 -26.56
C GLU A 127 -7.81 -13.91 -25.38
N ALA A 128 -7.89 -14.65 -24.27
CA ALA A 128 -7.04 -14.44 -23.10
C ALA A 128 -5.54 -14.54 -23.43
N ARG A 129 -5.16 -15.50 -24.29
CA ARG A 129 -3.77 -15.66 -24.75
C ARG A 129 -3.28 -14.42 -25.51
N LYS A 130 -4.11 -13.88 -26.40
CA LYS A 130 -3.78 -12.70 -27.21
C LYS A 130 -3.64 -11.46 -26.34
N GLU A 131 -4.55 -11.25 -25.38
CA GLU A 131 -4.48 -10.13 -24.44
C GLU A 131 -3.17 -10.16 -23.63
N VAL A 132 -2.78 -11.33 -23.13
CA VAL A 132 -1.52 -11.49 -22.38
C VAL A 132 -0.30 -11.23 -23.27
N GLU A 133 -0.32 -11.68 -24.52
CA GLU A 133 0.77 -11.43 -25.47
C GLU A 133 0.96 -9.93 -25.77
N GLU A 134 -0.15 -9.23 -26.01
CA GLU A 134 -0.15 -7.78 -26.26
C GLU A 134 0.30 -7.01 -25.01
N TRP A 135 -0.15 -7.43 -23.83
CA TRP A 135 0.25 -6.82 -22.56
C TRP A 135 1.76 -6.96 -22.31
N ILE A 136 2.33 -8.17 -22.48
CA ILE A 136 3.77 -8.42 -22.28
C ILE A 136 4.64 -7.57 -23.22
N LYS A 137 4.15 -7.30 -24.44
CA LYS A 137 4.85 -6.51 -25.48
C LYS A 137 4.79 -5.00 -25.26
N SER A 138 3.87 -4.51 -24.42
CA SER A 138 3.77 -3.09 -24.04
C SER A 138 4.92 -2.58 -23.18
#